data_AF-A0A937TYE3-F1
#
_entry.id   AF-A0A937TYE3-F1
#
_cell.length_a   1.000
_cell.length_b   1.000
_cell.length_c   1.000
_cell.angle_alpha   90.00
_cell.angle_beta   90.00
_cell.angle_gamma   90.00
#
_symmetry.space_group_name_H-M   'P 1'
#
loop_
_entity.id
_entity.type
_entity.pdbx_description
1 polymer ?
#
loop_
_entity_poly.entity_id
_entity_poly.type
_entity_poly.pdbx_seq_one_letter_code
_entity_poly.pdbx_strand_id
1 'polypeptide(L)'
;MNTFWLKVAGIAVGAVVVIILIGTFTGDGDEPKAQEPEKGFYDQVEKDKQEFLTKPQALEPQKQDPPSQPDMPAANQVVAEPVQPVQEPPKPITLYFKELTEIEEVEASRYLNAAVPARSMGRLQIGFKLMVDNCRRVIQRWPESWYAYRAKQMLIDIPERFHARYKITEQEKDLSRFTKPRPGTKPFTDKDSR
;
A
#
# COMPACT_ATOMS: atom_id res chain seq x y z
N MET A 1 67.04 -4.51 -8.06
CA MET A 1 65.58 -4.34 -8.16
C MET A 1 64.78 -5.61 -7.77
N ASN A 2 65.29 -6.51 -6.91
CA ASN A 2 64.67 -7.85 -6.72
C ASN A 2 64.15 -8.15 -5.30
N THR A 3 64.44 -7.32 -4.29
CA THR A 3 63.98 -7.53 -2.91
C THR A 3 62.67 -6.81 -2.57
N PHE A 4 62.25 -5.85 -3.40
CA PHE A 4 61.02 -5.10 -3.18
C PHE A 4 59.79 -5.92 -3.54
N TRP A 5 59.79 -6.57 -4.71
CA TRP A 5 58.73 -7.49 -5.14
C TRP A 5 58.58 -8.72 -4.23
N LEU A 6 59.70 -9.24 -3.69
CA LEU A 6 59.66 -10.39 -2.78
C LEU A 6 58.94 -10.07 -1.45
N LYS A 7 59.14 -8.86 -0.92
CA LYS A 7 58.46 -8.41 0.31
C LYS A 7 56.96 -8.20 0.09
N VAL A 8 56.58 -7.62 -1.06
CA VAL A 8 55.17 -7.41 -1.43
C VAL A 8 54.47 -8.76 -1.64
N ALA A 9 55.11 -9.72 -2.31
CA ALA A 9 54.58 -11.07 -2.48
C ALA A 9 54.42 -11.80 -1.13
N GLY A 10 55.39 -11.68 -0.23
CA GLY A 10 55.30 -12.27 1.11
C GLY A 10 54.14 -11.71 1.95
N ILE A 11 53.89 -10.40 1.87
CA ILE A 11 52.76 -9.76 2.57
C ILE A 11 51.42 -10.21 1.97
N ALA A 12 51.31 -10.33 0.65
CA ALA A 12 50.09 -10.77 -0.02
C ALA A 12 49.70 -12.21 0.37
N VAL A 13 50.68 -13.12 0.40
CA VAL A 13 50.43 -14.51 0.82
C VAL A 13 50.03 -14.57 2.29
N GLY A 14 50.67 -13.78 3.16
CA GLY A 14 50.30 -13.70 4.57
C GLY A 14 48.84 -13.24 4.78
N ALA A 15 48.39 -12.23 4.04
CA ALA A 15 47.02 -11.74 4.14
C ALA A 15 45.97 -12.82 3.73
N VAL A 16 46.25 -13.58 2.67
CA VAL A 16 45.36 -14.66 2.21
C VAL A 16 45.26 -15.77 3.26
N VAL A 17 46.37 -16.16 3.88
CA VAL A 17 46.37 -17.18 4.96
C VAL A 17 45.56 -16.71 6.17
N VAL A 18 45.65 -15.43 6.54
CA VAL A 18 44.85 -14.84 7.62
C VAL A 18 43.35 -14.84 7.29
N ILE A 19 42.97 -14.51 6.06
CA ILE A 19 41.56 -14.55 5.63
C ILE A 19 41.00 -15.97 5.67
N ILE A 20 41.77 -16.96 5.21
CA ILE A 20 41.36 -18.38 5.26
C ILE A 20 41.22 -18.83 6.71
N LEU A 21 42.16 -18.47 7.59
CA LEU A 21 42.07 -18.83 9.01
C LEU A 21 40.89 -18.16 9.74
N ILE A 22 40.53 -16.92 9.41
CA ILE A 22 39.32 -16.27 9.93
C ILE A 22 38.06 -16.94 9.36
N GLY A 23 38.07 -17.28 8.07
CA GLY A 23 36.95 -17.95 7.41
C GLY A 23 36.69 -19.37 7.95
N THR A 24 37.73 -20.12 8.31
CA THR A 24 37.57 -21.48 8.85
C THR A 24 37.28 -21.52 10.34
N PHE A 25 37.61 -20.48 11.11
CA PHE A 25 37.28 -20.42 12.55
C PHE A 25 35.91 -19.79 12.85
N THR A 26 35.27 -19.13 11.87
CA THR A 26 33.95 -18.48 12.05
C THR A 26 32.83 -19.17 11.25
N GLY A 27 33.13 -20.29 10.59
CA GLY A 27 32.23 -21.01 9.70
C GLY A 27 31.71 -22.33 10.27
N ASP A 28 31.10 -22.29 11.45
CA ASP A 28 30.28 -23.40 11.95
C ASP A 28 28.83 -22.90 12.07
N GLY A 29 27.96 -23.46 11.23
CA GLY A 29 26.51 -23.32 11.33
C GLY A 29 25.92 -21.99 10.88
N ASP A 30 25.46 -21.92 9.63
CA ASP A 30 24.05 -21.67 9.33
C ASP A 30 23.83 -21.74 7.82
N GLU A 31 23.09 -22.76 7.38
CA GLU A 31 22.45 -22.74 6.08
C GLU A 31 21.63 -21.44 5.97
N PRO A 32 21.77 -20.65 4.90
CA PRO A 32 20.95 -19.47 4.75
C PRO A 32 19.52 -19.93 4.50
N LYS A 33 18.71 -19.98 5.57
CA LYS A 33 17.26 -19.87 5.45
C LYS A 33 17.01 -18.68 4.53
N ALA A 34 16.43 -18.95 3.37
CA ALA A 34 16.02 -17.93 2.43
C ALA A 34 15.17 -16.90 3.18
N GLN A 35 15.82 -15.81 3.61
CA GLN A 35 15.14 -14.62 4.09
C GLN A 35 14.38 -14.12 2.87
N GLU A 36 13.05 -14.09 2.96
CA GLU A 36 12.24 -13.35 1.99
C GLU A 36 12.90 -11.98 1.78
N PRO A 37 13.13 -11.55 0.53
CA PRO A 37 13.88 -10.32 0.28
C PRO A 37 13.21 -9.19 1.05
N GLU A 38 13.99 -8.54 1.92
CA GLU A 38 13.54 -7.38 2.68
C GLU A 38 12.89 -6.40 1.71
N LYS A 39 11.57 -6.21 1.85
CA LYS A 39 10.76 -5.34 0.97
C LYS A 39 11.43 -3.97 0.92
N GLY A 40 11.92 -3.60 -0.26
CA GLY A 40 12.67 -2.36 -0.44
C GLY A 40 11.76 -1.13 -0.38
N PHE A 41 12.37 0.05 -0.24
CA PHE A 41 11.65 1.33 -0.34
C PHE A 41 10.82 1.42 -1.62
N TYR A 42 11.37 1.00 -2.76
CA TYR A 42 10.69 1.02 -4.05
C TYR A 42 9.46 0.11 -4.08
N ASP A 43 9.52 -1.07 -3.42
CA ASP A 43 8.36 -1.96 -3.31
C ASP A 43 7.23 -1.32 -2.51
N GLN A 44 7.58 -0.55 -1.48
CA GLN A 44 6.60 0.15 -0.65
C GLN A 44 6.01 1.37 -1.36
N VAL A 45 6.81 2.10 -2.14
CA VAL A 45 6.32 3.15 -3.04
C VAL A 45 5.32 2.58 -4.04
N GLU A 46 5.63 1.42 -4.63
CA GLU A 46 4.78 0.80 -5.64
C GLU A 46 3.46 0.29 -5.02
N LYS A 47 3.52 -0.28 -3.81
CA LYS A 47 2.31 -0.61 -3.03
C LYS A 47 1.46 0.61 -2.73
N ASP A 48 2.08 1.70 -2.26
CA ASP A 48 1.36 2.94 -1.97
C ASP A 48 0.67 3.48 -3.24
N LYS A 49 1.32 3.40 -4.40
CA LYS A 49 0.67 3.76 -5.68
C LYS A 49 -0.51 2.86 -5.98
N GLN A 50 -0.35 1.54 -5.90
CA GLN A 50 -1.42 0.59 -6.19
C GLN A 50 -2.60 0.80 -5.25
N GLU A 51 -2.36 0.96 -3.95
CA GLU A 51 -3.40 1.09 -2.94
C GLU A 51 -4.18 2.41 -3.08
N PHE A 52 -3.48 3.53 -3.29
CA PHE A 52 -4.12 4.85 -3.26
C PHE A 52 -4.59 5.36 -4.63
N LEU A 53 -4.01 4.89 -5.73
CA LEU A 53 -4.40 5.35 -7.08
C LEU A 53 -5.45 4.45 -7.73
N THR A 54 -5.68 3.24 -7.22
CA THR A 54 -6.74 2.34 -7.74
C THR A 54 -8.11 2.88 -7.34
N LYS A 55 -8.91 3.28 -8.34
CA LYS A 55 -10.27 3.79 -8.12
C LYS A 55 -11.21 2.64 -7.71
N PRO A 56 -12.15 2.88 -6.77
CA PRO A 56 -13.16 1.91 -6.40
C PRO A 56 -14.15 1.74 -7.56
N GLN A 57 -14.64 0.51 -7.75
CA GLN A 57 -15.61 0.22 -8.81
C GLN A 57 -16.99 0.75 -8.41
N ALA A 58 -17.58 1.56 -9.30
CA ALA A 58 -18.98 1.95 -9.17
C ALA A 58 -19.84 0.68 -9.24
N LEU A 59 -20.81 0.55 -8.34
CA LEU A 59 -21.88 -0.41 -8.53
C LEU A 59 -22.75 0.15 -9.65
N GLU A 60 -22.55 -0.31 -10.89
CA GLU A 60 -23.56 -0.11 -11.91
C GLU A 60 -24.87 -0.75 -11.41
N PRO A 61 -26.03 -0.09 -11.58
CA PRO A 61 -27.29 -0.73 -11.29
C PRO A 61 -27.40 -1.95 -12.20
N GLN A 62 -27.32 -3.15 -11.63
CA GLN A 62 -27.66 -4.38 -12.33
C GLN A 62 -29.03 -4.15 -13.00
N LYS A 63 -29.05 -4.08 -14.33
CA LYS A 63 -30.25 -4.42 -15.07
C LYS A 63 -30.60 -5.84 -14.61
N GLN A 64 -31.74 -5.96 -13.96
CA GLN A 64 -32.34 -7.24 -13.60
C GLN A 64 -32.55 -8.03 -14.89
N ASP A 65 -31.70 -9.01 -15.14
CA ASP A 65 -32.10 -10.12 -15.98
C ASP A 65 -32.97 -11.08 -15.13
N PRO A 66 -34.13 -11.54 -15.65
CA PRO A 66 -35.13 -12.28 -14.88
C PRO A 66 -34.65 -13.69 -14.48
N PRO A 67 -35.28 -14.30 -13.45
CA PRO A 67 -34.77 -15.50 -12.79
C PRO A 67 -35.05 -16.75 -13.61
N SER A 68 -34.02 -17.57 -13.82
CA SER A 68 -34.19 -18.97 -14.22
C SER A 68 -33.82 -19.86 -13.03
N GLN A 69 -34.84 -20.46 -12.41
CA GLN A 69 -34.71 -21.66 -11.58
C GLN A 69 -34.74 -22.91 -12.50
N PRO A 70 -34.72 -24.15 -11.97
CA PRO A 70 -33.57 -24.86 -11.40
C PRO A 70 -33.42 -26.26 -12.03
N ASP A 71 -32.22 -26.84 -12.08
CA ASP A 71 -32.08 -28.31 -12.27
C ASP A 71 -30.86 -28.85 -11.52
N MET A 72 -31.13 -29.67 -10.49
CA MET A 72 -30.29 -30.73 -9.94
C MET A 72 -30.84 -32.08 -10.50
N PRO A 73 -30.22 -33.29 -10.35
CA PRO A 73 -29.22 -33.69 -9.33
C PRO A 73 -28.14 -34.74 -9.74
N ALA A 74 -27.36 -35.15 -8.72
CA ALA A 74 -26.64 -36.43 -8.51
C ALA A 74 -25.19 -36.53 -9.06
N ALA A 75 -24.18 -37.13 -8.41
CA ALA A 75 -24.01 -37.79 -7.11
C ALA A 75 -22.50 -37.91 -6.75
N ASN A 76 -22.20 -38.07 -5.45
CA ASN A 76 -21.08 -38.79 -4.82
C ASN A 76 -19.62 -38.57 -5.30
N GLN A 77 -18.73 -38.02 -4.44
CA GLN A 77 -17.94 -38.77 -3.45
C GLN A 77 -16.87 -37.87 -2.78
N VAL A 78 -16.63 -38.16 -1.51
CA VAL A 78 -15.75 -37.46 -0.56
C VAL A 78 -14.30 -37.88 -0.77
N VAL A 79 -13.39 -36.91 -0.91
CA VAL A 79 -11.99 -37.03 -0.46
C VAL A 79 -11.61 -35.72 0.23
N ALA A 80 -11.22 -35.85 1.50
CA ALA A 80 -10.80 -34.77 2.37
C ALA A 80 -9.32 -34.43 2.10
N GLU A 81 -9.02 -33.14 1.95
CA GLU A 81 -7.68 -32.55 2.09
C GLU A 81 -7.82 -31.12 2.66
N PRO A 82 -6.79 -30.60 3.34
CA PRO A 82 -6.93 -29.89 4.61
C PRO A 82 -7.47 -28.46 4.47
N VAL A 83 -8.33 -28.11 5.43
CA VAL A 83 -8.87 -26.76 5.67
C VAL A 83 -7.72 -25.79 5.94
N GLN A 84 -7.28 -25.08 4.90
CA GLN A 84 -6.64 -23.78 5.09
C GLN A 84 -7.70 -22.82 5.63
N PRO A 85 -7.38 -21.95 6.61
CA PRO A 85 -8.34 -21.01 7.14
C PRO A 85 -8.77 -20.07 6.02
N VAL A 86 -10.03 -20.21 5.61
CA VAL A 86 -10.73 -19.28 4.72
C VAL A 86 -10.67 -17.92 5.40
N GLN A 87 -9.79 -17.04 4.92
CA GLN A 87 -9.85 -15.62 5.22
C GLN A 87 -11.22 -15.16 4.76
N GLU A 88 -12.09 -14.77 5.70
CA GLU A 88 -13.35 -14.11 5.36
C GLU A 88 -13.02 -12.93 4.44
N PRO A 89 -13.59 -12.87 3.21
CA PRO A 89 -13.38 -11.73 2.36
C PRO A 89 -13.85 -10.49 3.12
N PRO A 90 -13.07 -9.39 3.13
CA PRO A 90 -13.47 -8.17 3.81
C PRO A 90 -14.85 -7.77 3.30
N LYS A 91 -15.82 -7.66 4.22
CA LYS A 91 -17.19 -7.30 3.88
C LYS A 91 -17.14 -6.01 3.03
N PRO A 92 -17.69 -6.00 1.81
CA PRO A 92 -17.66 -4.82 0.95
C PRO A 92 -18.39 -3.68 1.66
N ILE A 93 -17.66 -2.68 2.13
CA ILE A 93 -18.27 -1.48 2.68
C ILE A 93 -18.75 -0.65 1.48
N THR A 94 -20.06 -0.46 1.38
CA THR A 94 -20.63 0.43 0.38
C THR A 94 -20.32 1.87 0.77
N LEU A 95 -19.56 2.56 -0.08
CA LEU A 95 -19.20 3.96 0.10
C LEU A 95 -19.98 4.81 -0.90
N TYR A 96 -20.35 6.02 -0.50
CA TYR A 96 -21.13 6.92 -1.34
C TYR A 96 -20.28 8.12 -1.78
N PHE A 97 -20.07 8.26 -3.09
CA PHE A 97 -19.25 9.33 -3.67
C PHE A 97 -20.00 10.13 -4.73
N LYS A 98 -19.67 11.42 -4.84
CA LYS A 98 -20.08 12.26 -5.97
C LYS A 98 -19.10 12.05 -7.11
N GLU A 99 -19.62 11.76 -8.31
CA GLU A 99 -18.83 11.75 -9.53
C GLU A 99 -18.40 13.18 -9.89
N LEU A 100 -17.13 13.32 -10.26
CA LEU A 100 -16.56 14.59 -10.70
C LEU A 100 -16.68 14.71 -12.22
N THR A 101 -16.70 15.95 -12.71
CA THR A 101 -16.51 16.18 -14.15
C THR A 101 -15.09 15.79 -14.56
N GLU A 102 -14.86 15.45 -15.83
CA GLU A 102 -13.55 14.98 -16.32
C GLU A 102 -12.40 15.97 -16.00
N ILE A 103 -12.66 17.27 -16.12
CA ILE A 103 -11.68 18.33 -15.80
C ILE A 103 -11.34 18.32 -14.32
N GLU A 104 -12.36 18.24 -13.46
CA GLU A 104 -12.17 18.17 -12.01
C GLU A 104 -11.48 16.88 -11.58
N GLU A 105 -11.78 15.78 -12.26
CA GLU A 105 -11.16 14.48 -12.04
C GLU A 105 -9.66 14.51 -12.36
N VAL A 106 -9.28 15.11 -13.49
CA VAL A 106 -7.87 15.31 -13.86
C VAL A 106 -7.15 16.16 -12.80
N GLU A 107 -7.74 17.28 -12.37
CA GLU A 107 -7.12 18.10 -11.32
C GLU A 107 -7.00 17.35 -9.98
N ALA A 108 -8.06 16.66 -9.54
CA ALA A 108 -8.06 15.89 -8.31
C ALA A 108 -7.02 14.75 -8.37
N SER A 109 -6.93 14.06 -9.51
CA SER A 109 -5.93 13.01 -9.74
C SER A 109 -4.52 13.56 -9.68
N ARG A 110 -4.25 14.77 -10.20
CA ARG A 110 -2.94 15.40 -10.13
C ARG A 110 -2.50 15.64 -8.68
N TYR A 111 -3.41 16.09 -7.82
CA TYR A 111 -3.12 16.27 -6.40
C TYR A 111 -2.85 14.93 -5.69
N LEU A 112 -3.61 13.88 -6.00
CA LEU A 112 -3.39 12.56 -5.42
C LEU A 112 -2.06 11.95 -5.89
N ASN A 113 -1.76 12.05 -7.19
CA ASN A 113 -0.50 11.59 -7.79
C ASN A 113 0.73 12.32 -7.21
N ALA A 114 0.58 13.55 -6.71
CA ALA A 114 1.62 14.25 -5.97
C ALA A 114 1.68 13.86 -4.48
N ALA A 115 0.52 13.57 -3.87
CA ALA A 115 0.42 13.22 -2.45
C ALA A 115 0.97 11.82 -2.14
N VAL A 116 0.67 10.82 -2.98
CA VAL A 116 1.11 9.43 -2.78
C VAL A 116 2.64 9.28 -2.70
N PRO A 117 3.46 9.78 -3.64
CA PRO A 117 4.91 9.73 -3.49
C PRO A 117 5.40 10.60 -2.33
N ALA A 118 4.69 11.69 -1.99
CA ALA A 118 5.03 12.46 -0.80
C ALA A 118 4.80 11.68 0.51
N ARG A 119 3.84 10.75 0.54
CA ARG A 119 3.63 9.84 1.66
C ARG A 119 4.81 8.90 1.86
N SER A 120 5.26 8.26 0.78
CA SER A 120 6.40 7.34 0.83
C SER A 120 7.68 8.08 1.20
N MET A 121 7.90 9.28 0.68
CA MET A 121 9.02 10.15 1.11
C MET A 121 8.89 10.59 2.58
N GLY A 122 7.68 10.83 3.07
CA GLY A 122 7.43 11.16 4.48
C GLY A 122 7.85 10.04 5.44
N ARG A 123 7.71 8.78 5.01
CA ARG A 123 8.21 7.61 5.77
C ARG A 123 9.74 7.60 5.89
N LEU A 124 10.45 8.21 4.93
CA LEU A 124 11.91 8.42 4.96
C LEU A 124 12.34 9.66 5.77
N GLN A 125 11.48 10.19 6.65
CA GLN A 125 11.75 11.34 7.51
C GLN A 125 11.94 12.71 6.80
N ILE A 126 11.74 12.79 5.48
CA ILE A 126 11.75 14.05 4.73
C ILE A 126 10.55 14.94 5.12
N GLY A 127 9.48 14.31 5.62
CA GLY A 127 8.29 14.95 6.17
C GLY A 127 7.05 14.83 5.27
N PHE A 128 5.87 14.98 5.87
CA PHE A 128 4.57 14.76 5.21
C PHE A 128 3.92 16.06 4.71
N LYS A 129 4.62 17.21 4.75
CA LYS A 129 4.03 18.52 4.44
C LYS A 129 3.38 18.55 3.05
N LEU A 130 4.11 18.12 2.03
CA LEU A 130 3.62 18.11 0.66
C LEU A 130 2.38 17.23 0.51
N MET A 131 2.35 16.07 1.18
CA MET A 131 1.18 15.21 1.19
C MET A 131 -0.02 15.90 1.86
N VAL A 132 0.17 16.42 3.07
CA VAL A 132 -0.90 17.09 3.85
C VAL A 132 -1.48 18.27 3.08
N ASP A 133 -0.64 19.10 2.48
CA ASP A 133 -1.08 20.28 1.73
C ASP A 133 -1.92 19.89 0.50
N ASN A 134 -1.51 18.86 -0.24
CA ASN A 134 -2.28 18.35 -1.38
C ASN A 134 -3.59 17.67 -0.92
N CYS A 135 -3.57 16.88 0.15
CA CYS A 135 -4.77 16.27 0.73
C CYS A 135 -5.80 17.34 1.14
N ARG A 136 -5.35 18.42 1.80
CA ARG A 136 -6.22 19.55 2.18
C ARG A 136 -6.87 20.22 0.99
N ARG A 137 -6.11 20.43 -0.11
CA ARG A 137 -6.67 21.01 -1.35
C ARG A 137 -7.78 20.14 -1.93
N VAL A 138 -7.58 18.81 -1.96
CA VAL A 138 -8.60 17.87 -2.44
C VAL A 138 -9.83 17.91 -1.54
N ILE A 139 -9.66 17.88 -0.22
CA ILE A 139 -10.77 17.91 0.74
C ILE A 139 -11.56 19.22 0.65
N GLN A 140 -10.88 20.36 0.47
CA GLN A 140 -11.54 21.67 0.37
C GLN A 140 -12.34 21.82 -0.93
N ARG A 141 -11.79 21.33 -2.04
CA ARG A 141 -12.37 21.56 -3.37
C ARG A 141 -13.40 20.50 -3.76
N TRP A 142 -13.16 19.24 -3.38
CA TRP A 142 -14.04 18.11 -3.71
C TRP A 142 -14.32 17.22 -2.49
N PRO A 143 -14.99 17.74 -1.45
CA PRO A 143 -15.16 17.05 -0.15
C PRO A 143 -15.93 15.73 -0.22
N GLU A 144 -16.76 15.54 -1.25
CA GLU A 144 -17.63 14.37 -1.42
C GLU A 144 -17.13 13.39 -2.50
N SER A 145 -15.95 13.67 -3.04
CA SER A 145 -15.33 12.81 -4.04
C SER A 145 -14.65 11.60 -3.40
N TRP A 146 -14.47 10.56 -4.22
CA TRP A 146 -13.57 9.46 -3.92
C TRP A 146 -12.15 9.96 -3.54
N TYR A 147 -11.66 11.01 -4.22
CA TYR A 147 -10.35 11.58 -3.94
C TYR A 147 -10.24 12.16 -2.53
N ALA A 148 -11.31 12.79 -2.03
CA ALA A 148 -11.36 13.27 -0.66
C ALA A 148 -11.36 12.13 0.35
N TYR A 149 -12.06 11.03 0.06
CA TYR A 149 -11.99 9.83 0.90
C TYR A 149 -10.55 9.30 1.02
N ARG A 150 -9.85 9.14 -0.11
CA ARG A 150 -8.43 8.72 -0.10
C ARG A 150 -7.51 9.73 0.57
N ALA A 151 -7.74 11.03 0.33
CA ALA A 151 -6.97 12.08 1.00
C ALA A 151 -7.11 11.98 2.52
N LYS A 152 -8.32 11.75 3.04
CA LYS A 152 -8.56 11.53 4.47
C LYS A 152 -7.90 10.24 4.97
N GLN A 153 -8.00 9.13 4.25
CA GLN A 153 -7.29 7.89 4.60
C GLN A 153 -5.77 8.11 4.71
N MET A 154 -5.17 8.81 3.76
CA MET A 154 -3.75 9.16 3.81
C MET A 154 -3.39 10.03 5.03
N LEU A 155 -4.29 10.91 5.48
CA LEU A 155 -4.09 11.72 6.69
C LEU A 155 -4.21 10.91 7.99
N ILE A 156 -5.04 9.87 8.01
CA ILE A 156 -5.21 8.96 9.15
C ILE A 156 -3.98 8.08 9.32
N ASP A 157 -3.41 7.59 8.21
CA ASP A 157 -2.25 6.70 8.21
C ASP A 157 -0.93 7.41 8.60
N ILE A 158 -0.93 8.73 8.76
CA ILE A 158 0.25 9.45 9.24
C ILE A 158 0.61 8.97 10.66
N PRO A 159 1.90 8.78 10.98
CA PRO A 159 2.31 8.47 12.34
C PRO A 159 1.92 9.59 13.31
N GLU A 160 1.39 9.24 14.49
CA GLU A 160 0.84 10.21 15.45
C GLU A 160 1.80 11.33 15.85
N ARG A 161 3.11 11.02 15.91
CA ARG A 161 4.18 12.02 16.15
C ARG A 161 4.13 13.22 15.19
N PHE A 162 3.62 13.03 13.97
CA PHE A 162 3.47 14.09 12.98
C PHE A 162 2.10 14.77 12.99
N HIS A 163 1.08 14.21 13.66
CA HIS A 163 -0.24 14.82 13.78
C HIS A 163 -0.16 16.19 14.46
N ALA A 164 0.58 16.28 15.57
CA ALA A 164 0.82 17.53 16.27
C ALA A 164 1.59 18.54 15.41
N ARG A 165 2.59 18.07 14.64
CA ARG A 165 3.42 18.91 13.77
C ARG A 165 2.61 19.60 12.67
N TYR A 166 1.65 18.88 12.06
CA TYR A 166 0.85 19.37 10.94
C TYR A 166 -0.55 19.85 11.33
N LYS A 167 -0.88 19.80 12.63
CA LYS A 167 -2.18 20.22 13.17
C LYS A 167 -3.34 19.53 12.46
N ILE A 168 -3.27 18.20 12.37
CA ILE A 168 -4.32 17.41 11.72
C ILE A 168 -5.51 17.34 12.65
N THR A 169 -6.64 17.84 12.18
CA THR A 169 -7.88 17.89 12.96
C THR A 169 -8.63 16.56 12.90
N GLU A 170 -9.48 16.28 13.89
CA GLU A 170 -10.35 15.09 13.87
C GLU A 170 -11.34 15.12 12.69
N GLN A 171 -11.76 16.31 12.26
CA GLN A 171 -12.64 16.49 11.11
C GLN A 171 -11.99 16.04 9.78
N GLU A 172 -10.67 16.24 9.67
CA GLU A 172 -9.88 15.75 8.55
C GLU A 172 -9.73 14.22 8.57
N LYS A 173 -9.87 13.60 9.74
CA LYS A 173 -9.83 12.13 9.91
C LYS A 173 -11.21 11.47 9.84
N ASP A 174 -12.29 12.25 9.92
CA ASP A 174 -13.64 11.70 9.93
C ASP A 174 -14.04 11.14 8.55
N LEU A 175 -14.09 9.80 8.47
CA LEU A 175 -14.56 9.03 7.30
C LEU A 175 -16.06 8.72 7.35
N SER A 176 -16.74 8.98 8.48
CA SER A 176 -18.16 8.67 8.70
C SER A 176 -19.08 9.36 7.69
N ARG A 177 -18.56 10.37 7.00
CA ARG A 177 -19.30 11.08 5.97
C ARG A 177 -19.58 10.25 4.72
N PHE A 178 -18.69 9.30 4.39
CA PHE A 178 -18.73 8.50 3.16
C PHE A 178 -19.50 7.18 3.31
N THR A 179 -19.79 6.76 4.54
CA THR A 179 -20.56 5.54 4.85
C THR A 179 -22.07 5.75 4.84
N LYS A 180 -22.55 6.99 4.63
CA LYS A 180 -23.97 7.35 4.61
C LYS A 180 -24.37 7.88 3.23
N PRO A 181 -25.54 7.45 2.69
CA PRO A 181 -26.05 7.98 1.43
C PRO A 181 -26.41 9.47 1.55
N ARG A 182 -26.11 10.26 0.51
CA ARG A 182 -26.37 11.71 0.42
C ARG A 182 -26.99 12.08 -0.94
N PRO A 183 -27.67 13.24 -1.05
CA PRO A 183 -28.16 13.70 -2.33
C PRO A 183 -27.01 13.89 -3.33
N GLY A 184 -27.09 13.23 -4.48
CA GLY A 184 -26.09 13.33 -5.56
C GLY A 184 -24.88 12.38 -5.44
N THR A 185 -24.87 11.46 -4.47
CA THR A 185 -23.82 10.44 -4.35
C THR A 185 -24.28 9.08 -4.88
N LYS A 186 -23.39 8.38 -5.60
CA LYS A 186 -23.60 7.00 -6.08
C LYS A 186 -22.88 6.01 -5.17
N PRO A 187 -23.39 4.77 -5.02
CA PRO A 187 -22.72 3.72 -4.27
C PRO A 187 -21.54 3.15 -5.05
N PHE A 188 -20.41 3.00 -4.37
CA PHE A 188 -19.18 2.38 -4.85
C PHE A 188 -18.81 1.23 -3.91
N THR A 189 -18.26 0.17 -4.47
CA THR A 189 -17.69 -0.92 -3.68
C THR A 189 -16.19 -0.74 -3.65
N ASP A 190 -15.64 -0.52 -2.46
CA ASP A 190 -14.20 -0.63 -2.23
C ASP A 190 -13.91 -2.02 -1.64
N LYS A 191 -12.98 -2.75 -2.24
CA LYS A 191 -12.57 -4.07 -1.75
C LYS A 191 -11.54 -3.97 -0.61
N ASP A 192 -10.99 -2.77 -0.37
CA ASP A 192 -9.86 -2.54 0.53
C ASP A 192 -10.13 -1.57 1.69
N SER A 193 -11.38 -1.43 2.14
CA SER A 193 -11.68 -0.64 3.35
C SER A 193 -11.20 -1.40 4.60
N ARG A 194 -9.93 -1.22 4.96
CA ARG A 194 -9.35 -1.58 6.26
C ARG A 194 -9.75 -0.60 7.35
#